data_AF-A0A842MDK2-F1
#
_entry.id   AF-A0A842MDK2-F1
#
_cell.length_a   1.000
_cell.length_b   1.000
_cell.length_c   1.000
_cell.angle_alpha   90.00
_cell.angle_beta   90.00
_cell.angle_gamma   90.00
#
_symmetry.space_group_name_H-M   'P 1'
#
loop_
_entity.id
_entity.type
_entity.pdbx_description
1 polymer ?
#
loop_
_entity_poly.entity_id
_entity_poly.type
_entity_poly.pdbx_seq_one_letter_code
_entity_poly.pdbx_strand_id
1 'polypeptide(L)'
;MGSCKECRWWKPDYFFDDLGECERKIGIHPENKSGCELFEAKTETEFCWCRDCRVTFHASERVLHKGHEFFCMARVDPDAHEYTSTGD
;
A
#
# COMPACT_ATOMS: atom_id res chain seq x y z
N MET A 1 -7.70 -12.03 15.05
CA MET A 1 -7.26 -12.82 13.87
C MET A 1 -7.27 -11.86 12.69
N GLY A 2 -6.12 -11.59 12.08
CA GLY A 2 -6.00 -10.54 11.06
C GLY A 2 -6.56 -10.93 9.70
N SER A 3 -7.10 -9.94 8.98
CA SER A 3 -7.59 -10.07 7.61
C SER A 3 -6.44 -9.96 6.59
N CYS A 4 -6.62 -10.44 5.35
CA CYS A 4 -5.60 -10.26 4.31
C CYS A 4 -5.34 -8.78 4.04
N LYS A 5 -6.37 -7.91 4.12
CA LYS A 5 -6.23 -6.45 4.00
C LYS A 5 -5.17 -5.85 4.93
N GLU A 6 -5.09 -6.39 6.15
CA GLU A 6 -4.16 -5.97 7.20
C GLU A 6 -2.79 -6.64 7.10
N CYS A 7 -2.57 -7.55 6.14
CA CYS A 7 -1.31 -8.27 5.98
C CYS A 7 -0.34 -7.52 5.06
N ARG A 8 0.92 -7.32 5.45
CA ARG A 8 1.93 -6.59 4.64
C ARG A 8 2.17 -7.16 3.25
N TRP A 9 1.85 -8.45 3.05
CA TRP A 9 2.01 -9.18 1.79
C TRP A 9 0.82 -9.03 0.85
N TRP A 10 -0.21 -8.29 1.29
CA TRP A 10 -1.45 -8.09 0.53
C TRP A 10 -1.42 -6.82 -0.31
N LYS A 11 -1.61 -7.03 -1.61
CA LYS A 11 -1.80 -5.98 -2.61
C LYS A 11 -3.25 -6.05 -3.11
N PRO A 12 -4.06 -4.99 -2.95
CA PRO A 12 -5.42 -4.98 -3.51
C PRO A 12 -5.38 -5.07 -5.03
N ASP A 13 -6.41 -5.67 -5.62
CA ASP A 13 -6.63 -5.66 -7.07
C ASP A 13 -6.96 -4.24 -7.54
N TYR A 14 -6.63 -3.93 -8.79
CA TYR A 14 -6.83 -2.59 -9.34
C TYR A 14 -8.31 -2.22 -9.54
N PHE A 15 -9.16 -3.21 -9.82
CA PHE A 15 -10.57 -2.99 -10.19
C PHE A 15 -11.55 -3.35 -9.07
N PHE A 16 -11.14 -4.22 -8.15
CA PHE A 16 -12.03 -4.80 -7.13
C PHE A 16 -11.45 -4.62 -5.73
N ASP A 17 -12.13 -3.82 -4.90
CA ASP A 17 -11.70 -3.49 -3.54
C ASP A 17 -11.67 -4.69 -2.58
N ASP A 18 -12.43 -5.74 -2.88
CA ASP A 18 -12.57 -6.96 -2.08
C ASP A 18 -11.61 -8.09 -2.50
N LEU A 19 -10.87 -7.88 -3.59
CA LEU A 19 -9.90 -8.81 -4.12
C LEU A 19 -8.48 -8.26 -3.99
N GLY A 20 -7.51 -9.17 -4.01
CA GLY A 20 -6.11 -8.80 -4.01
C GLY A 20 -5.19 -10.00 -4.14
N GLU A 21 -3.93 -9.70 -4.43
CA GLU A 21 -2.87 -10.68 -4.54
C GLU A 21 -2.08 -10.77 -3.22
N CYS A 22 -1.67 -11.99 -2.88
CA CYS A 22 -0.70 -12.22 -1.82
C CYS A 22 0.66 -12.54 -2.44
N GLU A 23 1.67 -11.73 -2.17
CA GLU A 23 3.03 -11.95 -2.72
C GLU A 23 3.68 -13.26 -2.23
N ARG A 24 3.16 -13.83 -1.13
CA ARG A 24 3.60 -15.11 -0.57
C ARG A 24 2.74 -16.29 -0.99
N LYS A 25 1.54 -16.05 -1.53
CA LYS A 25 0.64 -17.08 -2.07
C LYS A 25 0.23 -16.63 -3.47
N ILE A 26 0.95 -17.13 -4.47
CA ILE A 26 0.74 -16.84 -5.89
C ILE A 26 -0.77 -16.93 -6.22
N GLY A 27 -1.36 -15.82 -6.67
CA GLY A 27 -2.75 -15.75 -7.13
C GLY A 27 -3.63 -14.72 -6.40
N ILE A 28 -4.83 -14.52 -6.95
CA ILE A 28 -5.85 -13.59 -6.44
C ILE A 28 -6.69 -14.29 -5.37
N HIS A 29 -6.93 -13.58 -4.27
CA HIS A 29 -7.69 -14.04 -3.12
C HIS A 29 -8.69 -12.97 -2.67
N PRO A 30 -9.71 -13.34 -1.88
CA PRO A 30 -10.58 -12.38 -1.20
C PRO A 30 -9.92 -11.80 0.06
N GLU A 31 -10.21 -10.52 0.36
CA GLU A 31 -9.55 -9.74 1.43
C GLU A 31 -9.80 -10.27 2.86
N ASN A 32 -10.86 -11.07 3.04
CA ASN A 32 -11.37 -11.50 4.34
C ASN A 32 -10.91 -12.91 4.77
N LYS A 33 -9.85 -13.47 4.17
CA LYS A 33 -9.34 -14.79 4.60
C LYS A 33 -8.72 -14.72 6.00
N SER A 34 -9.46 -15.18 7.00
CA SER A 34 -8.97 -15.30 8.38
C SER A 34 -8.04 -16.50 8.56
N GLY A 35 -7.00 -16.35 9.40
CA GLY A 35 -6.19 -17.50 9.86
C GLY A 35 -5.06 -17.90 8.91
N CYS A 36 -4.28 -16.93 8.42
CA CYS A 36 -3.10 -17.21 7.59
C CYS A 36 -1.83 -17.37 8.47
N GLU A 37 -1.10 -18.47 8.30
CA GLU A 37 0.18 -18.73 8.97
C GLU A 37 1.30 -17.73 8.56
N LEU A 38 1.15 -17.12 7.38
CA LEU A 38 2.07 -16.11 6.83
C LEU A 38 1.59 -14.68 7.11
N PHE A 39 0.61 -14.51 7.99
CA PHE A 39 0.10 -13.19 8.33
C PHE A 39 1.17 -12.39 9.08
N GLU A 40 1.54 -11.25 8.50
CA GLU A 40 2.33 -10.22 9.16
C GLU A 40 1.56 -8.91 9.08
N ALA A 41 1.24 -8.34 10.24
CA ALA A 41 0.49 -7.09 10.29
C ALA A 41 1.23 -5.99 9.53
N LYS A 42 0.49 -5.23 8.71
CA LYS A 42 0.95 -3.97 8.15
C LYS A 42 1.26 -3.04 9.31
N THR A 43 2.53 -2.74 9.50
CA THR A 43 2.95 -1.62 10.34
C THR A 43 2.83 -0.36 9.50
N GLU A 44 2.06 0.61 9.97
CA GLU A 44 2.02 1.94 9.35
C GLU A 44 3.45 2.48 9.23
N THR A 45 3.80 3.02 8.05
CA THR A 45 5.04 3.76 7.92
C THR A 45 4.85 5.15 8.54
N GLU A 46 5.91 5.68 9.14
CA GLU A 46 5.92 7.05 9.70
C GLU A 46 5.58 8.11 8.64
N PHE A 47 5.73 7.74 7.35
CA PHE A 47 5.50 8.60 6.21
C PHE A 47 4.38 8.08 5.32
N CYS A 48 3.59 8.99 4.75
CA CYS A 48 2.51 8.74 3.82
C CYS A 48 2.75 9.52 2.53
N TRP A 49 2.32 9.00 1.39
CA TRP A 49 2.31 9.72 0.13
C TRP A 49 0.89 10.18 -0.21
N CYS A 50 0.70 11.49 -0.38
CA CYS A 50 -0.57 12.07 -0.80
C CYS A 50 -0.60 12.19 -2.33
N ARG A 51 -1.61 11.58 -2.97
CA ARG A 51 -1.78 11.66 -4.43
C ARG A 51 -2.20 13.04 -4.90
N ASP A 52 -3.16 13.65 -4.21
CA ASP A 52 -3.70 14.96 -4.60
C ASP A 52 -2.66 16.06 -4.45
N CYS A 53 -1.88 16.01 -3.37
CA CYS A 53 -0.83 16.99 -3.11
C CYS A 53 0.50 16.65 -3.78
N ARG A 54 0.69 15.40 -4.22
CA ARG A 54 1.96 14.86 -4.75
C ARG A 54 3.15 15.05 -3.81
N VAL A 55 2.93 14.89 -2.50
CA VAL A 55 3.98 15.01 -1.47
C VAL A 55 4.00 13.82 -0.54
N THR A 56 5.19 13.50 -0.04
CA THR A 56 5.37 12.62 1.12
C THR A 56 5.28 13.45 2.40
N PHE A 57 4.50 13.03 3.38
CA PHE A 57 4.27 13.73 4.63
C PHE A 57 4.33 12.76 5.81
N HIS A 58 4.62 13.25 7.02
CA HIS A 58 4.65 12.40 8.20
C HIS A 58 3.23 12.08 8.67
N ALA A 59 2.97 10.89 9.22
CA ALA A 59 1.64 10.44 9.62
C ALA A 59 0.93 11.37 10.62
N SER A 60 1.68 12.16 11.39
CA SER A 60 1.13 13.20 12.27
C SER A 60 0.41 14.34 11.53
N GLU A 61 0.69 14.52 10.24
CA GLU A 61 0.15 15.61 9.42
C GLU A 61 -1.11 15.21 8.65
N ARG A 62 -1.65 13.99 8.87
CA ARG A 62 -2.87 13.46 8.20
C ARG A 62 -4.05 14.41 8.24
N VAL A 63 -4.21 15.18 9.32
CA VAL A 63 -5.31 16.13 9.47
C VAL A 63 -5.27 17.24 8.41
N LEU A 64 -4.08 17.60 7.92
CA LEU A 64 -3.88 18.60 6.87
C LEU A 64 -4.22 18.04 5.47
N HIS A 65 -4.29 16.72 5.34
CA HIS A 65 -4.64 15.99 4.11
C HIS A 65 -6.07 15.40 4.17
N LYS A 66 -6.93 15.97 5.02
CA LYS A 66 -8.31 15.48 5.19
C LYS A 66 -9.09 15.65 3.88
N GLY A 67 -9.62 14.53 3.37
CA GLY A 67 -10.35 14.50 2.11
C GLY A 67 -9.49 14.25 0.87
N HIS A 68 -8.17 14.07 1.05
CA HIS A 68 -7.27 13.65 -0.01
C HIS A 68 -7.08 12.13 -0.01
N GLU A 69 -6.76 11.57 -1.16
CA GLU A 69 -6.32 10.20 -1.35
C GLU A 69 -4.82 10.11 -1.00
N PHE A 70 -4.52 9.49 0.13
CA PHE A 70 -3.14 9.28 0.59
C PHE A 70 -2.88 7.85 1.05
N PHE A 71 -1.63 7.44 0.94
CA PHE A 71 -1.17 6.07 1.15
C PHE A 71 -0.06 6.08 2.20
N CYS A 72 -0.34 5.62 3.41
CA CYS A 72 0.61 5.55 4.53
C CYS A 72 1.45 4.26 4.53
N MET A 73 1.77 3.78 3.33
CA MET A 73 2.52 2.57 3.08
C MET A 73 3.49 2.87 1.94
N ALA A 74 4.55 2.07 1.83
CA ALA A 74 5.48 2.12 0.69
C ALA A 74 4.71 1.85 -0.62
N ARG A 75 4.23 2.90 -1.26
CA ARG A 75 3.69 2.86 -2.61
C ARG A 75 4.81 3.30 -3.55
N VAL A 76 5.31 2.37 -4.35
CA VAL A 76 6.07 2.71 -5.56
C VAL A 76 5.04 3.22 -6.56
N ASP A 77 5.16 4.49 -6.94
CA ASP A 77 4.32 5.05 -7.99
C ASP A 77 4.65 4.35 -9.32
N PRO A 78 3.68 3.78 -10.05
CA PRO A 78 3.94 3.03 -11.28
C PRO A 78 4.43 3.91 -12.44
N ASP A 79 4.25 5.24 -12.35
CA ASP A 79 4.76 6.23 -13.29
C ASP A 79 6.06 6.89 -12.79
N ALA A 80 6.54 6.58 -11.57
CA ALA A 80 7.87 6.96 -11.12
C ALA A 80 8.91 6.10 -11.81
N HIS A 81 9.20 6.44 -13.07
CA HIS A 81 10.45 6.06 -13.69
C HIS A 81 11.57 6.73 -12.89
N GLU A 82 12.45 5.94 -12.28
CA GLU A 82 13.77 6.43 -11.89
C GLU A 82 14.37 7.11 -13.12
N TYR A 83 14.53 8.44 -13.08
CA TYR A 83 15.46 9.11 -13.97
C TYR A 83 16.84 8.61 -13.59
N THR A 84 17.24 7.45 -14.12
CA THR A 84 18.64 7.09 -14.18
C THR A 84 19.29 8.12 -15.07
N SER A 85 20.10 9.00 -14.50
CA SER A 85 21.07 9.78 -15.27
C SER A 85 21.94 8.78 -16.03
N THR A 86 21.56 8.48 -17.27
CA THR A 86 22.47 7.81 -18.20
C THR A 86 23.58 8.81 -18.44
N GLY A 87 24.69 8.63 -17.72
CA GLY A 87 25.90 9.40 -17.93
C GLY A 87 26.38 9.22 -19.35
N ASP A 88 26.80 10.34 -19.95
CA ASP A 88 27.74 10.39 -21.07
C ASP A 88 28.98 11.15 -20.58
#